data_AF-A0A9W9AY53-F1
#
_entry.id   AF-A0A9W9AY53-F1
#
_cell.length_a   1.000
_cell.length_b   1.000
_cell.length_c   1.000
_cell.angle_alpha   90.00
_cell.angle_beta   90.00
_cell.angle_gamma   90.00
#
_symmetry.space_group_name_H-M   'P 1'
#
loop_
_entity.id
_entity.type
_entity.pdbx_description
1 polymer ?
#
loop_
_entity_poly.entity_id
_entity_poly.type
_entity_poly.pdbx_seq_one_letter_code
_entity_poly.pdbx_strand_id
1 'polypeptide(L)'
;KWGGINAMMTTCKIGILIVGEAYIDSEWRDNIEKKDQNLKIFFSKLNHTSNGAGIAVIFNKEHTNTYGIQMHEIIAEHAMLIETTYHNKNNLSILAVYGPNR
;
A
#
# COMPACT_ATOMS: atom_id res chain seq x y z
N LYS A 1 13.26 0.21 -6.68
CA LYS A 1 12.54 0.10 -5.39
C LYS A 1 11.95 -1.29 -5.15
N TRP A 2 11.18 -1.85 -6.10
CA TRP A 2 10.22 -2.91 -5.75
C TRP A 2 10.70 -4.36 -5.85
N GLY A 3 11.75 -4.64 -6.64
CA GLY A 3 12.25 -6.00 -6.83
C GLY A 3 12.73 -6.73 -5.57
N GLY A 4 12.92 -6.02 -4.45
CA GLY A 4 13.31 -6.59 -3.16
C GLY A 4 12.30 -6.36 -2.03
N ILE A 5 11.12 -5.78 -2.31
CA ILE A 5 10.15 -5.46 -1.25
C ILE A 5 9.63 -6.72 -0.57
N ASN A 6 9.29 -7.77 -1.34
CA ASN A 6 8.82 -9.02 -0.78
C ASN A 6 9.86 -9.63 0.17
N ALA A 7 11.12 -9.78 -0.31
CA ALA A 7 12.22 -10.30 0.50
C ALA A 7 12.48 -9.47 1.76
N MET A 8 12.45 -8.14 1.65
CA MET A 8 12.59 -7.24 2.80
C MET A 8 11.45 -7.41 3.80
N MET A 9 10.20 -7.42 3.34
CA MET A 9 9.03 -7.56 4.23
C MET A 9 9.03 -8.91 4.95
N THR A 10 9.40 -9.99 4.29
CA THR A 10 9.54 -11.31 4.95
C THR A 10 10.71 -11.34 5.94
N THR A 11 11.89 -10.87 5.52
CA THR A 11 13.11 -10.93 6.37
C THR A 11 12.96 -10.08 7.62
N CYS A 12 12.40 -8.88 7.48
CA CYS A 12 12.17 -7.95 8.59
C CYS A 12 10.84 -8.19 9.32
N LYS A 13 10.05 -9.20 8.92
CA LYS A 13 8.72 -9.52 9.47
C LYS A 13 7.76 -8.32 9.47
N ILE A 14 7.78 -7.55 8.39
CA ILE A 14 6.92 -6.39 8.19
C ILE A 14 5.57 -6.87 7.64
N GLY A 15 4.50 -6.65 8.41
CA GLY A 15 3.15 -6.95 7.96
C GLY A 15 2.59 -5.93 6.98
N ILE A 16 2.85 -4.63 7.23
CA ILE A 16 2.31 -3.52 6.44
C ILE A 16 3.44 -2.52 6.17
N LEU A 17 3.60 -2.13 4.91
CA LEU A 17 4.60 -1.17 4.46
C LEU A 17 3.92 -0.03 3.69
N ILE A 18 4.23 1.21 4.05
CA ILE A 18 3.74 2.41 3.36
C ILE A 18 4.90 2.99 2.55
N VAL A 19 4.65 3.26 1.26
CA VAL A 19 5.61 3.83 0.32
C VAL A 19 5.03 5.13 -0.23
N GLY A 20 5.68 6.25 0.06
CA GLY A 20 5.48 7.50 -0.68
C GLY A 20 6.31 7.52 -1.95
N GLU A 21 5.99 8.43 -2.88
CA GLU A 21 6.62 8.49 -4.20
C GLU A 21 6.56 7.12 -4.89
N ALA A 22 5.39 6.50 -4.83
CA ALA A 22 5.20 5.14 -5.30
C ALA A 22 5.28 5.09 -6.84
N TYR A 23 4.69 6.09 -7.51
CA TYR A 23 4.62 6.17 -8.98
C TYR A 23 4.19 4.85 -9.64
N ILE A 24 3.07 4.28 -9.18
CA ILE A 24 2.54 3.00 -9.68
C ILE A 24 1.15 3.15 -10.29
N ASP A 25 0.87 2.34 -11.32
CA ASP A 25 -0.44 2.19 -11.93
C ASP A 25 -0.99 0.76 -11.72
N SER A 26 -2.19 0.51 -12.25
CA SER A 26 -2.88 -0.78 -12.10
C SER A 26 -2.16 -1.94 -12.78
N GLU A 27 -1.61 -1.74 -13.98
CA GLU A 27 -0.90 -2.78 -14.73
C GLU A 27 0.36 -3.19 -13.97
N TRP A 28 1.06 -2.18 -13.44
CA TRP A 28 2.28 -2.36 -12.69
C TRP A 28 2.05 -3.07 -11.35
N ARG A 29 0.99 -2.69 -10.63
CA ARG A 29 0.50 -3.41 -9.45
C ARG A 29 0.23 -4.88 -9.77
N ASP A 30 -0.50 -5.17 -10.85
CA ASP A 30 -0.86 -6.55 -11.22
C ASP A 30 0.36 -7.39 -11.54
N ASN A 31 1.36 -6.81 -12.21
CA ASN A 31 2.63 -7.47 -12.49
C ASN A 31 3.39 -7.83 -11.19
N ILE A 32 3.38 -6.95 -10.18
CA ILE A 32 4.00 -7.26 -8.88
C ILE A 32 3.19 -8.31 -8.14
N GLU A 33 1.87 -8.16 -7.97
CA GLU A 33 1.06 -9.13 -7.24
C GLU A 33 1.10 -10.53 -7.91
N LYS A 34 1.29 -10.59 -9.23
CA LYS A 34 1.50 -11.85 -9.97
C LYS A 34 2.86 -12.48 -9.68
N LYS A 35 3.92 -11.67 -9.59
CA LYS A 35 5.28 -12.13 -9.29
C LYS A 35 5.44 -12.53 -7.82
N ASP A 36 4.90 -11.71 -6.93
CA ASP A 36 5.01 -11.82 -5.48
C ASP A 36 3.62 -12.06 -4.88
N GLN A 37 3.15 -13.31 -4.95
CA GLN A 37 1.77 -13.68 -4.59
C GLN A 37 1.39 -13.39 -3.14
N ASN A 38 2.38 -13.24 -2.26
CA ASN A 38 2.19 -12.90 -0.85
C ASN A 38 1.91 -11.40 -0.63
N LEU A 39 2.06 -10.56 -1.64
CA LEU A 39 1.80 -9.13 -1.51
C LEU A 39 0.36 -8.79 -1.90
N LYS A 40 -0.23 -7.85 -1.17
CA LYS A 40 -1.44 -7.14 -1.56
C LYS A 40 -1.14 -5.64 -1.54
N ILE A 41 -1.37 -4.97 -2.66
CA ILE A 41 -0.97 -3.59 -2.87
C ILE A 41 -2.21 -2.72 -3.12
N PHE A 42 -2.36 -1.69 -2.31
CA PHE A 42 -3.29 -0.58 -2.51
C PHE A 42 -2.49 0.65 -2.89
N PHE A 43 -3.03 1.48 -3.78
CA PHE A 43 -2.32 2.68 -4.23
C PHE A 43 -3.28 3.79 -4.62
N SER A 44 -2.86 5.03 -4.39
CA SER A 44 -3.63 6.22 -4.79
C SER A 44 -3.57 6.36 -6.30
N LYS A 45 -4.68 6.72 -6.92
CA LYS A 45 -4.68 6.90 -8.37
C LYS A 45 -3.83 8.10 -8.73
N LEU A 46 -2.88 7.92 -9.66
CA LEU A 46 -2.16 9.03 -10.27
C LEU A 46 -3.13 9.80 -11.16
N ASN A 47 -3.41 11.05 -10.79
CA ASN A 47 -3.97 12.01 -11.73
C ASN A 47 -2.78 12.55 -12.53
N HIS A 48 -2.95 12.86 -13.83
CA HIS A 48 -1.85 13.22 -14.73
C HIS A 48 -1.17 14.57 -14.41
N THR A 49 -1.23 15.03 -13.16
CA THR A 49 -0.61 16.25 -12.64
C THR A 49 0.83 15.99 -12.21
N SER A 50 1.76 16.85 -12.64
CA SER A 50 3.21 16.67 -12.42
C SER A 50 3.67 16.64 -10.95
N ASN A 51 2.80 16.98 -10.01
CA ASN A 51 3.13 17.12 -8.59
C ASN A 51 2.72 15.91 -7.75
N GLY A 52 2.06 14.91 -8.34
CA GLY A 52 1.63 13.70 -7.67
C GLY A 52 2.76 12.71 -7.45
N ALA A 53 3.16 12.49 -6.20
CA ALA A 53 4.13 11.44 -5.84
C ALA A 53 3.48 10.04 -5.79
N GLY A 54 2.19 10.00 -5.40
CA GLY A 54 1.45 8.77 -5.21
C GLY A 54 1.88 8.00 -3.95
N ILE A 55 0.92 7.35 -3.33
CA ILE A 55 1.09 6.53 -2.13
C ILE A 55 0.75 5.10 -2.47
N ALA A 56 1.52 4.16 -1.93
CA ALA A 56 1.18 2.75 -1.92
C ALA A 56 1.21 2.19 -0.48
N VAL A 57 0.23 1.35 -0.17
CA VAL A 57 0.18 0.56 1.07
C VAL A 57 0.23 -0.91 0.68
N ILE A 58 1.23 -1.61 1.23
CA ILE A 58 1.58 -2.97 0.86
C ILE A 58 1.39 -3.85 2.09
N PHE A 59 0.59 -4.90 1.94
CA PHE A 59 0.34 -5.91 2.95
C PHE A 59 1.07 -7.19 2.58
N ASN A 60 1.74 -7.79 3.56
CA ASN A 60 2.24 -9.15 3.46
C ASN A 60 1.17 -10.12 3.99
N LYS A 61 0.60 -10.94 3.10
CA LYS A 61 -0.44 -11.94 3.39
C LYS A 61 0.01 -13.02 4.37
N GLU A 62 1.32 -13.25 4.52
CA GLU A 62 1.85 -14.19 5.52
C GLU A 62 1.74 -13.66 6.95
N HIS A 63 1.60 -12.34 7.12
CA HIS A 63 1.61 -11.69 8.43
C HIS A 63 0.34 -10.88 8.71
N THR A 64 -0.53 -10.71 7.72
CA THR A 64 -1.71 -9.85 7.82
C THR A 64 -2.94 -10.48 7.19
N ASN A 65 -4.10 -10.20 7.76
CA ASN A 65 -5.37 -10.50 7.13
C ASN A 65 -5.66 -9.47 6.03
N THR A 66 -5.72 -9.93 4.79
CA THR A 66 -6.05 -9.07 3.64
C THR A 66 -7.51 -9.21 3.18
N TYR A 67 -8.33 -9.98 3.90
CA TYR A 67 -9.74 -10.14 3.58
C TYR A 67 -10.56 -8.97 4.11
N GLY A 68 -11.46 -8.43 3.26
CA GLY A 68 -12.36 -7.35 3.65
C GLY A 68 -11.68 -6.00 3.85
N ILE A 69 -10.46 -5.80 3.34
CA ILE A 69 -9.79 -4.49 3.39
C ILE A 69 -10.61 -3.47 2.60
N GLN A 70 -10.89 -2.33 3.23
CA GLN A 70 -11.48 -1.16 2.60
C GLN A 70 -10.41 -0.10 2.37
N MET A 71 -10.49 0.56 1.21
CA MET A 71 -9.58 1.64 0.85
C MET A 71 -10.40 2.88 0.54
N HIS A 72 -10.02 3.99 1.18
CA HIS A 72 -10.62 5.30 0.98
C HIS A 72 -9.51 6.28 0.61
N GLU A 73 -9.60 6.84 -0.60
CA GLU A 73 -8.76 7.98 -0.99
C GLU A 73 -9.30 9.24 -0.32
N ILE A 74 -8.49 9.86 0.55
CA ILE A 74 -8.90 11.05 1.33
C ILE A 74 -8.49 12.32 0.60
N ILE A 75 -7.24 12.36 0.12
CA ILE A 75 -6.70 13.41 -0.74
C ILE A 75 -5.97 12.69 -1.86
N ALA A 76 -6.39 12.90 -3.11
CA ALA A 76 -5.76 12.27 -4.27
C ALA A 76 -4.23 12.43 -4.20
N GLU A 77 -3.52 11.32 -4.40
CA GLU A 77 -2.04 11.23 -4.41
C GLU A 77 -1.31 11.52 -3.08
N HIS A 78 -2.00 12.03 -2.05
CA HIS A 78 -1.38 12.56 -0.82
C HIS A 78 -1.90 11.94 0.47
N ALA A 79 -3.10 11.37 0.49
CA ALA A 79 -3.64 10.70 1.67
C ALA A 79 -4.58 9.55 1.31
N MET A 80 -4.34 8.39 1.92
CA MET A 80 -5.15 7.18 1.78
C MET A 80 -5.40 6.57 3.16
N LEU A 81 -6.67 6.24 3.42
CA LEU A 81 -7.08 5.46 4.57
C LEU A 81 -7.31 4.01 4.16
N ILE A 82 -6.70 3.08 4.89
CA ILE A 82 -6.96 1.65 4.78
C ILE A 82 -7.61 1.17 6.07
N GLU A 83 -8.72 0.46 5.95
CA GLU A 83 -9.39 -0.16 7.09
C GLU A 83 -9.40 -1.68 6.92
N THR A 84 -8.96 -2.39 7.95
CA THR A 84 -8.92 -3.86 7.95
C THR A 84 -9.34 -4.40 9.31
N THR A 85 -9.80 -5.66 9.32
CA THR A 85 -10.05 -6.38 10.57
C THR A 85 -8.76 -7.03 11.03
N TYR A 86 -8.26 -6.58 12.17
CA TYR A 86 -7.18 -7.20 12.91
C TYR A 86 -7.75 -8.14 13.99
N HIS A 87 -6.93 -9.06 14.50
CA HIS A 87 -7.31 -10.13 15.43
C HIS A 87 -8.44 -9.77 16.43
N ASN A 88 -9.35 -10.72 16.67
CA ASN A 88 -10.49 -10.61 17.60
C ASN A 88 -11.50 -9.49 17.26
N LYS A 89 -11.81 -9.31 15.97
CA LYS A 89 -12.79 -8.31 15.47
C LYS A 89 -12.41 -6.85 15.79
N ASN A 90 -11.15 -6.59 16.10
CA ASN A 90 -10.67 -5.23 16.29
C ASN A 90 -10.39 -4.62 14.92
N ASN A 91 -10.86 -3.40 14.69
CA ASN A 91 -10.57 -2.70 13.45
C ASN A 91 -9.21 -2.01 13.56
N LEU A 92 -8.41 -2.10 12.50
CA LEU A 92 -7.18 -1.36 12.32
C LEU A 92 -7.39 -0.38 11.16
N SER A 93 -7.28 0.91 11.46
CA SER A 93 -7.36 1.99 10.48
C SER A 93 -5.97 2.60 10.30
N ILE A 94 -5.49 2.68 9.05
CA ILE A 94 -4.14 3.11 8.68
C ILE A 94 -4.27 4.30 7.75
N LEU A 95 -3.87 5.47 8.21
CA LEU A 95 -3.82 6.68 7.40
C LEU A 95 -2.40 6.87 6.86
N ALA A 96 -2.21 6.56 5.57
CA ALA A 96 -0.98 6.84 4.85
C ALA A 96 -1.03 8.27 4.31
N VAL A 97 -0.04 9.09 4.69
CA VAL A 97 0.06 10.49 4.26
C VAL A 97 1.42 10.74 3.63
N TYR A 98 1.41 11.38 2.47
CA TYR A 98 2.60 11.93 1.83
C TYR A 98 2.47 13.45 1.78
N GLY A 99 3.22 14.13 2.65
CA GLY A 99 3.23 15.59 2.72
C GLY A 99 4.16 16.19 1.66
N PRO A 100 3.79 17.31 1.04
CA PRO A 100 4.68 18.03 0.12
C PRO A 100 5.91 18.55 0.87
N ASN A 101 7.08 18.48 0.23
CA ASN A 101 8.28 19.15 0.74
C ASN A 101 8.06 20.67 0.70
N ARG A 102 8.39 21.34 1.82
CA ARG A 102 8.40 22.81 1.93
C ARG A 102 9.68 23.40 1.39
#